data_AF-A0A7S0I5X4-F1
#
_entry.id   AF-A0A7S0I5X4-F1
#
_cell.length_a   1.000
_cell.length_b   1.000
_cell.length_c   1.000
_cell.angle_alpha   90.00
_cell.angle_beta   90.00
_cell.angle_gamma   90.00
#
_symmetry.space_group_name_H-M   'P 1'
#
loop_
_entity.id
_entity.type
_entity.pdbx_description
1 polymer ?
#
loop_
_entity_poly.entity_id
_entity_poly.type
_entity_poly.pdbx_seq_one_letter_code
_entity_poly.pdbx_strand_id
1 'polypeptide(L)'
;RIPTCGAIILNHNSSKVLLVKAWNGKNWGFPKGKIDRDEDKANCAIREVREEIGYDIAPLLVPEHFVERQLKEQTVRLYIIRGVPEDTEFVTQTKKEIGGIEWHKLKDLPTGKMDVSQLKEQGKLKYW
;
A
#
# COMPACT_ATOMS: atom_id res chain seq x y z
N ARG A 1 0.70 13.64 11.88
CA ARG A 1 1.72 13.28 10.85
C ARG A 1 1.12 13.48 9.45
N ILE A 2 1.94 13.59 8.40
CA ILE A 2 1.45 13.72 7.01
C ILE A 2 0.70 12.42 6.61
N PRO A 3 -0.53 12.51 6.07
CA PRO A 3 -1.26 11.37 5.53
C PRO A 3 -0.51 10.69 4.40
N THR A 4 -0.80 9.40 4.18
CA THR A 4 -0.25 8.66 3.04
C THR A 4 -1.35 8.11 2.15
N CYS A 5 -1.15 8.19 0.84
CA CYS A 5 -2.05 7.63 -0.16
C CYS A 5 -1.33 6.60 -1.03
N GLY A 6 -2.06 5.62 -1.53
CA GLY A 6 -1.51 4.55 -2.36
C GLY A 6 -2.59 3.62 -2.89
N ALA A 7 -2.22 2.39 -3.26
CA ALA A 7 -3.14 1.45 -3.90
C ALA A 7 -3.05 0.00 -3.40
N ILE A 8 -4.21 -0.66 -3.37
CA ILE A 8 -4.34 -2.13 -3.31
C ILE A 8 -4.57 -2.59 -4.75
N ILE A 9 -3.54 -3.14 -5.38
CA ILE A 9 -3.58 -3.53 -6.79
C ILE A 9 -3.86 -5.03 -6.90
N LEU A 10 -5.01 -5.38 -7.46
CA LEU A 10 -5.50 -6.74 -7.61
C LEU A 10 -5.41 -7.21 -9.06
N ASN A 11 -5.07 -8.48 -9.22
CA ASN A 11 -5.10 -9.13 -10.53
C ASN A 11 -6.55 -9.31 -11.04
N HIS A 12 -6.71 -9.74 -12.29
CA HIS A 12 -8.02 -9.92 -12.93
C HIS A 12 -9.06 -10.69 -12.12
N ASN A 13 -8.66 -11.78 -11.47
CA ASN A 13 -9.57 -12.62 -10.69
C ASN A 13 -9.58 -12.27 -9.19
N SER A 14 -8.92 -11.18 -8.78
CA SER A 14 -8.81 -10.74 -7.38
C SER A 14 -8.32 -11.85 -6.44
N SER A 15 -7.41 -12.70 -6.90
CA SER A 15 -6.77 -13.77 -6.11
C SER A 15 -5.37 -13.40 -5.61
N LYS A 16 -4.73 -12.43 -6.24
CA LYS A 16 -3.41 -11.90 -5.87
C LYS A 16 -3.44 -10.39 -5.72
N VAL A 17 -2.53 -9.89 -4.89
CA VAL A 17 -2.28 -8.47 -4.68
C VAL A 17 -0.81 -8.15 -4.92
N LEU A 18 -0.53 -7.04 -5.58
CA LEU A 18 0.82 -6.57 -5.79
C LEU A 18 1.33 -5.88 -4.52
N LEU A 19 2.49 -6.29 -4.05
CA LEU A 19 3.17 -5.65 -2.91
C LEU A 19 4.57 -5.20 -3.32
N VAL A 20 5.04 -4.17 -2.63
CA VAL A 20 6.39 -3.65 -2.74
C VAL A 20 7.17 -3.93 -1.46
N LYS A 21 8.48 -4.14 -1.61
CA LYS A 21 9.43 -4.30 -0.52
C LYS A 21 10.45 -3.19 -0.59
N ALA A 22 10.68 -2.50 0.53
CA ALA A 22 11.72 -1.48 0.59
C ALA A 22 13.11 -2.10 0.35
N TRP A 23 14.04 -1.35 -0.26
CA TRP A 23 15.37 -1.82 -0.70
C TRP A 23 16.15 -2.58 0.39
N ASN A 24 16.24 -2.02 1.59
CA ASN A 24 16.86 -2.66 2.76
C ASN A 24 15.82 -3.18 3.78
N GLY A 25 14.55 -3.24 3.39
CA GLY A 25 13.45 -3.66 4.25
C GLY A 25 13.22 -5.16 4.21
N LYS A 26 12.68 -5.71 5.31
CA LYS A 26 12.20 -7.11 5.34
C LYS A 26 10.69 -7.21 5.06
N ASN A 27 9.98 -6.09 5.21
CA ASN A 27 8.52 -6.07 5.18
C ASN A 27 8.01 -5.70 3.80
N TRP A 28 6.98 -6.42 3.38
CA TRP A 28 6.18 -6.12 2.20
C TRP A 28 5.01 -5.21 2.58
N GLY A 29 4.61 -4.34 1.67
CA GLY A 29 3.49 -3.43 1.87
C GLY A 29 2.86 -3.00 0.56
N PHE A 30 1.74 -2.30 0.67
CA PHE A 30 1.11 -1.66 -0.48
C PHE A 30 1.95 -0.48 -0.97
N PRO A 31 2.02 -0.25 -2.29
CA PRO A 31 2.68 0.93 -2.82
C PRO A 31 1.93 2.18 -2.36
N LYS A 32 2.64 3.10 -1.70
CA LYS A 32 2.08 4.30 -1.07
C LYS A 32 3.18 5.26 -0.61
N GLY A 33 2.86 6.53 -0.58
CA GLY A 33 3.70 7.54 0.08
C GLY A 33 2.91 8.74 0.54
N LYS A 34 3.61 9.85 0.79
CA LYS A 34 3.04 10.99 1.52
C LYS A 34 2.34 11.93 0.54
N ILE A 35 1.23 12.49 1.00
CA ILE A 35 0.56 13.55 0.25
C ILE A 35 1.41 14.82 0.24
N ASP A 36 1.56 15.41 -0.95
CA ASP A 36 2.23 16.69 -1.12
C ASP A 36 1.29 17.86 -0.82
N ARG A 37 1.88 19.06 -0.76
CA ARG A 37 1.12 20.29 -0.50
C ARG A 37 0.16 20.54 -1.67
N ASP A 38 -1.10 20.82 -1.35
CA ASP A 38 -2.17 21.13 -2.32
C ASP A 38 -2.48 19.99 -3.30
N GLU A 39 -2.02 18.76 -3.02
CA GLU A 39 -2.33 17.55 -3.78
C GLU A 39 -3.57 16.87 -3.19
N ASP A 40 -4.49 16.38 -4.03
CA ASP A 40 -5.58 15.54 -3.54
C ASP A 40 -5.15 14.07 -3.37
N LYS A 41 -5.93 13.32 -2.60
CA LYS A 41 -5.56 11.96 -2.21
C LYS A 41 -5.49 10.99 -3.39
N ALA A 42 -6.28 11.20 -4.46
CA ALA A 42 -6.27 10.31 -5.62
C ALA A 42 -5.04 10.58 -6.48
N ASN A 43 -4.73 11.85 -6.74
CA ASN A 43 -3.52 12.24 -7.45
C ASN A 43 -2.25 11.81 -6.71
N CYS A 44 -2.22 11.94 -5.37
CA CYS A 44 -1.15 11.39 -4.54
C CYS A 44 -0.98 9.88 -4.75
N ALA A 45 -2.06 9.09 -4.71
CA ALA A 45 -1.98 7.65 -4.93
C ALA A 45 -1.47 7.29 -6.34
N ILE A 46 -1.89 8.03 -7.37
CA ILE A 46 -1.43 7.84 -8.75
C ILE A 46 0.08 8.11 -8.86
N ARG A 47 0.55 9.24 -8.33
CA ARG A 47 1.97 9.63 -8.34
C ARG A 47 2.83 8.59 -7.62
N GLU A 48 2.48 8.26 -6.39
CA GLU A 48 3.26 7.33 -5.55
C GLU A 48 3.36 5.93 -6.17
N VAL A 49 2.26 5.42 -6.73
CA VAL A 49 2.29 4.12 -7.43
C VAL A 49 3.15 4.19 -8.68
N ARG A 50 3.06 5.27 -9.46
CA ARG A 50 3.91 5.46 -10.64
C ARG A 50 5.40 5.52 -10.27
N GLU A 51 5.74 6.20 -9.18
CA GLU A 51 7.12 6.32 -8.69
C GLU A 51 7.65 4.98 -8.18
N GLU A 52 6.90 4.27 -7.34
CA GLU A 52 7.37 3.04 -6.70
C GLU A 52 7.40 1.83 -7.65
N ILE A 53 6.45 1.71 -8.58
CA ILE A 53 6.32 0.51 -9.44
C ILE A 53 6.23 0.79 -10.94
N GLY A 54 6.27 2.05 -11.37
CA GLY A 54 6.29 2.42 -12.80
C GLY A 54 4.96 2.25 -13.53
N TYR A 55 3.85 2.05 -12.81
CA TYR A 55 2.54 1.75 -13.39
C TYR A 55 1.54 2.88 -13.15
N ASP A 56 0.81 3.25 -14.21
CA ASP A 56 -0.22 4.29 -14.15
C ASP A 56 -1.60 3.69 -13.82
N ILE A 57 -2.07 3.97 -12.60
CA ILE A 57 -3.38 3.51 -12.13
C ILE A 57 -4.53 4.48 -12.44
N ALA A 58 -4.26 5.67 -12.98
CA ALA A 58 -5.29 6.68 -13.22
C ALA A 58 -6.49 6.15 -14.05
N PRO A 59 -6.30 5.33 -15.10
CA PRO A 59 -7.41 4.80 -15.89
C PRO A 59 -8.31 3.80 -15.13
N LEU A 60 -7.81 3.22 -14.04
CA LEU A 60 -8.49 2.20 -13.26
C LEU A 60 -9.01 2.72 -11.91
N LEU A 61 -8.62 3.93 -11.53
CA LEU A 61 -8.94 4.52 -10.24
C LEU A 61 -10.40 4.98 -10.23
N VAL A 62 -11.15 4.48 -9.25
CA VAL A 62 -12.48 4.98 -8.92
C VAL A 62 -12.38 5.72 -7.57
N PRO A 63 -12.62 7.04 -7.50
CA PRO A 63 -12.38 7.85 -6.30
C PRO A 63 -13.08 7.37 -5.02
N GLU A 64 -14.20 6.67 -5.16
CA GLU A 64 -15.04 6.14 -4.09
C GLU A 64 -14.57 4.76 -3.61
N HIS A 65 -13.75 4.06 -4.39
CA HIS A 65 -13.25 2.73 -4.06
C HIS A 65 -11.93 2.82 -3.29
N PHE A 66 -12.02 3.12 -1.99
CA PHE A 66 -10.84 3.15 -1.12
C PHE A 66 -11.12 2.51 0.24
N VAL A 67 -10.02 2.13 0.90
CA VAL A 67 -9.99 1.82 2.33
C VAL A 67 -9.17 2.90 3.01
N GLU A 68 -9.75 3.54 4.03
CA GLU A 68 -9.04 4.49 4.88
C GLU A 68 -8.93 3.95 6.31
N ARG A 69 -7.72 4.01 6.87
CA ARG A 69 -7.44 3.58 8.23
C ARG A 69 -6.58 4.62 8.93
N GLN A 70 -6.89 4.85 10.20
CA GLN A 70 -6.04 5.63 11.09
C GLN A 70 -5.13 4.66 11.86
N LEU A 71 -3.84 4.72 11.57
CA LEU A 71 -2.80 3.94 12.22
C LEU A 71 -1.99 4.88 13.11
N LYS A 72 -2.26 4.83 14.42
CA LYS A 72 -1.73 5.79 15.40
C LYS A 72 -2.08 7.22 14.96
N GLU A 73 -1.08 8.06 14.70
CA GLU A 73 -1.24 9.45 14.27
C GLU A 73 -1.11 9.64 12.75
N GLN A 74 -1.18 8.56 11.96
CA GLN A 74 -1.17 8.59 10.49
C GLN A 74 -2.47 8.06 9.91
N THR A 75 -3.05 8.86 9.01
CA THR A 75 -4.12 8.40 8.13
C THR A 75 -3.50 7.77 6.88
N VAL A 76 -3.91 6.56 6.57
CA VAL A 76 -3.53 5.83 5.36
C VAL A 76 -4.78 5.62 4.53
N ARG A 77 -4.78 6.10 3.28
CA ARG A 77 -5.82 5.83 2.29
C ARG A 77 -5.25 4.96 1.16
N LEU A 78 -5.91 3.85 0.85
CA LEU A 78 -5.51 2.98 -0.26
C LEU A 78 -6.69 2.80 -1.22
N TYR A 79 -6.49 3.13 -2.49
CA TYR A 79 -7.47 2.93 -3.55
C TYR A 79 -7.45 1.49 -4.04
N ILE A 80 -8.62 0.93 -4.32
CA ILE A 80 -8.74 -0.45 -4.79
C ILE A 80 -8.68 -0.45 -6.31
N ILE A 81 -7.57 -0.95 -6.86
CA ILE A 81 -7.34 -1.10 -8.29
C ILE A 81 -7.52 -2.58 -8.65
N ARG A 82 -8.34 -2.88 -9.66
CA ARG A 82 -8.64 -4.26 -10.07
C ARG A 82 -8.36 -4.43 -11.54
N GLY A 83 -8.16 -5.68 -11.95
CA GLY A 83 -8.04 -6.00 -13.37
C GLY A 83 -6.64 -5.79 -13.94
N VAL A 84 -5.61 -5.74 -13.10
CA VAL A 84 -4.23 -5.58 -13.59
C VAL A 84 -3.69 -6.95 -14.03
N PRO A 85 -3.19 -7.10 -15.27
CA PRO A 85 -2.57 -8.35 -15.74
C PRO A 85 -1.34 -8.71 -14.92
N GLU A 86 -1.14 -9.99 -14.61
CA GLU A 86 0.01 -10.42 -13.80
C GLU A 86 1.35 -10.36 -14.56
N ASP A 87 1.29 -10.40 -15.89
CA ASP A 87 2.39 -10.23 -16.84
C ASP A 87 2.75 -8.76 -17.09
N THR A 88 2.06 -7.82 -16.43
CA THR A 88 2.45 -6.40 -16.43
C THR A 88 3.86 -6.25 -15.89
N GLU A 89 4.74 -5.61 -16.67
CA GLU A 89 6.08 -5.28 -16.20
C GLU A 89 6.04 -4.08 -15.25
N PHE A 90 6.47 -4.31 -14.00
CA PHE A 90 6.61 -3.27 -13.00
C PHE A 90 8.08 -2.91 -12.81
N VAL A 91 8.39 -1.62 -12.90
CA VAL A 91 9.75 -1.10 -12.78
C VAL A 91 9.72 0.13 -11.91
N THR A 92 10.42 0.09 -10.79
CA THR A 92 10.55 1.25 -9.91
C THR A 92 11.26 2.40 -10.62
N GLN A 93 10.77 3.62 -10.42
CA GLN A 93 11.37 4.84 -10.99
C GLN A 93 12.32 5.52 -9.98
N THR A 94 12.36 5.04 -8.75
CA THR A 94 13.16 5.60 -7.67
C THR A 94 14.45 4.83 -7.44
N LYS A 95 15.51 5.53 -7.01
CA LYS A 95 16.82 4.89 -6.75
C LYS A 95 16.89 4.43 -5.29
N LYS A 96 17.10 3.13 -5.08
CA LYS A 96 17.33 2.50 -3.76
C LYS A 96 16.14 2.61 -2.77
N GLU A 97 14.92 2.82 -3.25
CA GLU A 97 13.74 2.82 -2.38
C GLU A 97 13.03 1.46 -2.39
N ILE A 98 12.84 0.86 -3.56
CA ILE A 98 12.17 -0.43 -3.72
C ILE A 98 13.18 -1.52 -4.10
N GLY A 99 13.22 -2.60 -3.32
CA GLY A 99 14.06 -3.78 -3.54
C GLY A 99 13.30 -5.02 -4.02
N GLY A 100 11.98 -4.94 -4.15
CA GLY A 100 11.16 -6.04 -4.68
C GLY A 100 9.74 -5.57 -5.01
N ILE A 101 9.19 -6.10 -6.09
CA ILE A 101 7.80 -5.89 -6.53
C ILE A 101 7.28 -7.26 -6.94
N GLU A 102 6.31 -7.80 -6.20
CA GLU A 102 5.85 -9.18 -6.42
C GLU A 102 4.34 -9.32 -6.19
N TRP A 103 3.75 -10.25 -6.91
CA TRP A 103 2.37 -10.69 -6.70
C TRP A 103 2.29 -11.69 -5.56
N HIS A 104 1.53 -11.37 -4.51
CA HIS A 104 1.25 -12.28 -3.39
C HIS A 104 -0.18 -12.80 -3.46
N LYS A 105 -0.38 -14.09 -3.20
CA LYS A 105 -1.74 -14.64 -3.11
C LYS A 105 -2.44 -14.07 -1.88
N LEU A 106 -3.64 -13.53 -2.06
CA LEU A 106 -4.42 -12.94 -0.97
C LEU A 106 -4.69 -13.94 0.16
N LYS A 107 -4.92 -15.21 -0.18
CA LYS A 107 -5.15 -16.31 0.77
C LYS A 107 -3.94 -16.66 1.64
N ASP A 108 -2.72 -16.30 1.19
CA ASP A 108 -1.48 -16.60 1.89
C ASP A 108 -1.05 -15.40 2.77
N LEU A 109 -1.74 -14.26 2.67
CA LEU A 109 -1.45 -13.11 3.52
C LEU A 109 -1.89 -13.37 4.95
N PRO A 110 -1.11 -12.92 5.95
CA PRO A 110 -1.48 -13.07 7.35
C PRO A 110 -2.77 -12.27 7.62
N THR A 111 -3.89 -12.96 7.77
CA THR A 111 -5.15 -12.38 8.27
C THR A 111 -5.09 -12.36 9.78
N GLY A 112 -4.21 -11.53 10.35
CA GLY A 112 -4.15 -11.37 11.79
C GLY A 112 -5.46 -10.77 12.30
N LYS A 113 -6.27 -11.55 13.02
CA LYS A 113 -6.86 -10.99 14.24
C LYS A 113 -5.65 -10.62 15.08
N MET A 114 -5.28 -9.35 15.12
CA MET A 114 -4.26 -8.90 16.07
C MET A 114 -4.82 -9.19 17.45
N ASP A 115 -4.30 -10.23 18.10
CA ASP A 115 -4.67 -10.56 19.47
C ASP A 115 -4.14 -9.44 20.35
N VAL A 116 -5.06 -8.66 20.93
CA VAL A 116 -4.77 -7.50 21.78
C VAL A 116 -3.87 -7.89 22.98
N SER A 117 -3.82 -9.18 23.31
CA SER A 117 -2.91 -9.73 24.32
C SER A 117 -1.42 -9.57 23.98
N GLN A 118 -1.00 -9.63 22.71
CA GLN A 118 0.42 -9.49 22.32
C GLN A 118 0.95 -8.05 22.42
N LEU A 119 0.07 -7.05 22.49
CA LEU A 119 0.45 -5.66 22.75
C LEU A 119 0.72 -5.40 24.24
N LYS A 120 0.22 -6.27 25.14
CA LYS A 120 0.46 -6.16 26.59
C LYS A 120 1.86 -6.62 26.99
N GLU A 121 2.43 -7.61 26.30
CA GLU A 121 3.78 -8.14 26.60
C GLU A 121 4.94 -7.23 26.15
N GLN A 122 4.71 -6.24 25.29
CA GLN A 122 5.76 -5.30 24.85
C GLN A 122 5.80 -3.97 25.63
N GLY A 123 5.07 -3.86 26.76
CA GLY A 123 5.21 -2.75 27.70
C GLY A 123 4.94 -1.34 27.14
N LYS A 124 4.18 -1.22 26.04
CA LYS A 124 3.95 0.06 25.33
C LYS A 124 2.57 0.69 25.55
N LEU A 125 1.91 0.39 26.66
CA LEU A 125 0.70 1.09 27.10
C LEU A 125 0.87 1.52 28.57
N LYS A 126 1.18 2.81 28.78
CA LYS A 126 0.87 3.49 30.04
C LYS A 126 -0.45 4.22 29.84
N TYR A 127 -1.42 3.86 30.67
CA TYR A 127 -2.78 4.38 30.71
C TYR A 127 -2.80 5.90 30.98
N TRP A 128 -3.75 6.58 30.34
CA TRP A 128 -4.83 7.24 31.07
C TRP A 128 -6.15 6.70 30.52
#